data_AF-A0A0N5AMB8-F1
#
_entry.id   AF-A0A0N5AMB8-F1
#
_cell.length_a   1.000
_cell.length_b   1.000
_cell.length_c   1.000
_cell.angle_alpha   90.00
_cell.angle_beta   90.00
_cell.angle_gamma   90.00
#
_symmetry.space_group_name_H-M   'P 1'
#
loop_
_entity.id
_entity.type
_entity.pdbx_description
1 polymer ?
#
loop_
_entity_poly.entity_id
_entity_poly.type
_entity_poly.pdbx_seq_one_letter_code
_entity_poly.pdbx_strand_id
1 'polypeptide(L)'
;LFTDSVIRTIFHKYFEPKEALIFDGILNRAVFRCINIAKSLTLLYPFGCTLTVDKRSVAVLSTGSACYPLCQPICAFHKTKDKNGKLVVVGSVQMFTDTYVDKEKNLKIWDFIVKFVTEDIKMNELDSSDPDITDKHYIPNHIQLSEQVKVCLQECDFDTGESSNFMNLFDTSLYSIDLSKWAKAIRTYEEVGLDHEPLSLIVPQFQVPLPPLEPAVFPPEFGELEPPKLELFDLDEMFATTETRIARLANKCGESDCEYFLKEAAEILDITHNLSTDNRDPKRILEYILVQIAEFKKLNQALTEDELQTFHAGLEHKNDLSDIDELD
;
A
#
# COMPACT_ATOMS: atom_id res chain seq x y z
N LEU A 1 26.77 3.32 -8.23
CA LEU A 1 25.94 2.23 -8.76
C LEU A 1 24.71 2.16 -7.87
N PHE A 2 23.53 2.40 -8.43
CA PHE A 2 22.28 2.53 -7.69
C PHE A 2 22.02 1.29 -6.84
N THR A 3 21.84 1.48 -5.54
CA THR A 3 21.64 0.39 -4.57
C THR A 3 20.23 -0.18 -4.60
N ASP A 4 19.27 0.56 -5.15
CA ASP A 4 17.88 0.13 -5.31
C ASP A 4 17.23 0.74 -6.56
N SER A 5 16.03 0.23 -6.88
CA SER A 5 15.17 0.71 -7.96
C SER A 5 13.75 0.73 -7.43
N VAL A 6 13.05 1.84 -7.62
CA VAL A 6 11.63 1.95 -7.30
C VAL A 6 10.84 1.10 -8.30
N ILE A 7 9.90 0.32 -7.79
CA ILE A 7 8.96 -0.46 -8.59
C ILE A 7 7.55 -0.20 -8.08
N ARG A 8 6.55 -0.30 -8.95
CA ARG A 8 5.15 -0.29 -8.53
C ARG A 8 4.77 -1.60 -7.84
N THR A 9 3.87 -1.53 -6.86
CA THR A 9 3.27 -2.73 -6.24
C THR A 9 1.98 -3.16 -6.93
N ILE A 10 1.35 -2.25 -7.69
CA ILE A 10 0.09 -2.47 -8.39
C ILE A 10 0.28 -2.14 -9.87
N PHE A 11 -0.26 -2.98 -10.76
CA PHE A 11 -0.26 -2.68 -12.19
C PHE A 11 -1.21 -1.51 -12.49
N HIS A 12 -0.70 -0.47 -13.15
CA HIS A 12 -1.53 0.65 -13.62
C HIS A 12 -0.87 1.36 -14.80
N LYS A 13 -1.62 1.52 -15.91
CA LYS A 13 -1.33 2.30 -17.14
C LYS A 13 -0.07 1.95 -17.94
N TYR A 14 1.07 1.82 -17.28
CA TYR A 14 2.40 1.59 -17.87
C TYR A 14 2.74 0.08 -17.90
N PHE A 15 3.65 -0.36 -18.76
CA PHE A 15 3.95 -1.80 -18.89
C PHE A 15 5.07 -2.24 -17.96
N GLU A 16 6.14 -1.44 -17.87
CA GLU A 16 7.31 -1.79 -17.08
C GLU A 16 7.06 -1.59 -15.58
N PRO A 17 7.43 -2.55 -14.71
CA PRO A 17 7.30 -2.39 -13.25
C PRO A 17 8.07 -1.19 -12.69
N LYS A 18 9.17 -0.81 -13.36
CA LYS A 18 10.00 0.35 -12.99
C LYS A 18 9.45 1.69 -13.48
N GLU A 19 8.38 1.70 -14.27
CA GLU A 19 7.60 2.90 -14.59
C GLU A 19 6.59 3.15 -13.46
N ALA A 20 7.11 3.58 -12.31
CA ALA A 20 6.34 3.70 -11.08
C ALA A 20 5.46 4.95 -11.12
N LEU A 21 4.15 4.77 -11.09
CA LEU A 21 3.18 5.86 -11.03
C LEU A 21 2.87 6.20 -9.57
N ILE A 22 3.13 7.44 -9.17
CA ILE A 22 3.04 7.89 -7.79
C ILE A 22 1.86 8.87 -7.67
N PHE A 23 0.90 8.56 -6.78
CA PHE A 23 -0.33 9.34 -6.59
C PHE A 23 -0.27 10.28 -5.39
N ASP A 24 0.44 9.88 -4.34
CA ASP A 24 0.45 10.49 -3.00
C ASP A 24 1.88 10.78 -2.51
N GLY A 25 2.82 11.04 -3.42
CA GLY A 25 4.24 11.20 -3.11
C GLY A 25 4.70 12.62 -2.84
N ILE A 26 3.83 13.56 -2.43
CA ILE A 26 4.26 14.93 -2.09
C ILE A 26 4.47 15.03 -0.59
N LEU A 27 5.71 15.33 -0.18
CA LEU A 27 6.07 15.49 1.23
C LEU A 27 5.90 16.93 1.72
N ASN A 28 6.12 17.93 0.85
CA ASN A 28 6.02 19.35 1.24
C ASN A 28 4.88 20.07 0.52
N ARG A 29 3.95 20.65 1.28
CA ARG A 29 2.78 21.34 0.72
C ARG A 29 3.11 22.60 -0.09
N ALA A 30 4.33 23.13 0.00
CA ALA A 30 4.78 24.24 -0.84
C ALA A 30 4.70 23.91 -2.34
N VAL A 31 4.84 22.62 -2.70
CA VAL A 31 4.69 22.14 -4.08
C VAL A 31 3.32 22.51 -4.65
N PHE A 32 2.24 22.24 -3.90
CA PHE A 32 0.88 22.55 -4.35
C PHE A 32 0.65 24.05 -4.54
N ARG A 33 1.22 24.87 -3.65
CA ARG A 33 1.13 26.34 -3.73
C ARG A 33 1.81 26.88 -4.98
N CYS A 34 3.00 26.37 -5.31
CA CYS A 34 3.77 26.84 -6.46
C CYS A 34 3.23 26.36 -7.81
N ILE A 35 2.56 25.20 -7.83
CA ILE A 35 1.99 24.60 -9.04
C ILE A 35 0.51 25.02 -9.24
N ASN A 36 -0.11 25.65 -8.23
CA ASN A 36 -1.51 26.08 -8.21
C ASN A 36 -2.50 24.93 -8.46
N ILE A 37 -2.35 23.83 -7.70
CA ILE A 37 -3.22 22.65 -7.77
C ILE A 37 -3.88 22.42 -6.42
N ALA A 38 -5.17 22.07 -6.44
CA ALA A 38 -6.01 22.01 -5.26
C ALA A 38 -5.56 20.96 -4.22
N LYS A 39 -5.32 19.68 -4.60
CA LYS A 39 -4.97 18.62 -3.62
C LYS A 39 -4.15 17.42 -4.13
N SER A 40 -4.21 17.04 -5.40
CA SER A 40 -3.54 15.81 -5.88
C SER A 40 -2.61 16.04 -7.07
N LEU A 41 -1.42 15.45 -6.98
CA LEU A 41 -0.42 15.48 -8.05
C LEU A 41 0.07 14.06 -8.34
N THR A 42 -0.41 13.50 -9.44
CA THR A 42 0.13 12.25 -9.97
C THR A 42 1.37 12.53 -10.80
N LEU A 43 2.45 11.79 -10.55
CA LEU A 43 3.70 11.88 -11.30
C LEU A 43 4.20 10.48 -11.66
N LEU A 44 4.90 10.39 -12.79
CA LEU A 44 5.50 9.15 -13.24
C LEU A 44 7.00 9.17 -12.94
N TYR A 45 7.47 8.17 -12.21
CA TYR A 45 8.84 8.04 -11.74
C TYR A 45 9.53 6.82 -12.36
N PRO A 46 10.03 6.95 -13.60
CA PRO A 46 10.60 5.83 -14.35
C PRO A 46 12.04 5.52 -13.93
N PHE A 47 12.35 4.25 -13.68
CA PHE A 47 13.70 3.70 -13.46
C PHE A 47 14.56 4.50 -12.47
N GLY A 48 13.93 5.05 -11.43
CA GLY A 48 14.62 5.85 -10.41
C GLY A 48 14.99 5.07 -9.16
N CYS A 49 15.87 5.66 -8.36
CA CYS A 49 16.30 5.13 -7.06
C CYS A 49 15.74 5.96 -5.90
N THR A 50 15.79 5.43 -4.68
CA THR A 50 15.48 6.24 -3.50
C THR A 50 16.69 7.08 -3.07
N LEU A 51 16.45 8.09 -2.23
CA LEU A 51 17.45 8.98 -1.67
C LEU A 51 17.48 8.86 -0.15
N THR A 52 18.68 8.86 0.42
CA THR A 52 18.88 9.06 1.87
C THR A 52 19.05 10.55 2.14
N VAL A 53 18.12 11.14 2.88
CA VAL A 53 18.07 12.59 3.13
C VAL A 53 18.36 12.86 4.60
N ASP A 54 19.39 13.66 4.87
CA ASP A 54 19.74 14.12 6.22
C ASP A 54 18.97 15.41 6.56
N LYS A 55 18.84 15.74 7.85
CA LYS A 55 18.09 16.90 8.39
C LYS A 55 18.54 18.27 7.87
N ARG A 56 19.71 18.33 7.22
CA ARG A 56 20.23 19.54 6.56
C ARG A 56 19.52 19.84 5.23
N SER A 57 18.82 18.86 4.69
CA SER A 57 18.11 18.91 3.42
C SER A 57 16.63 18.62 3.65
N VAL A 58 15.79 19.10 2.73
CA VAL A 58 14.34 18.94 2.79
C VAL A 58 13.95 17.88 1.78
N ALA A 59 13.32 16.79 2.23
CA ALA A 59 12.70 15.81 1.35
C ALA A 59 11.39 16.42 0.79
N VAL A 60 11.23 16.38 -0.53
CA VAL A 60 10.12 17.06 -1.22
C VAL A 60 9.14 16.07 -1.85
N LEU A 61 9.67 14.99 -2.43
CA LEU A 61 8.86 13.93 -3.03
C LEU A 61 9.25 12.57 -2.44
N SER A 62 8.28 11.67 -2.34
CA SER A 62 8.46 10.27 -1.95
C SER A 62 7.90 9.29 -2.98
N THR A 63 8.20 8.02 -2.81
CA THR A 63 7.62 6.90 -3.58
C THR A 63 6.12 6.71 -3.35
N GLY A 64 5.54 7.31 -2.31
CA GLY A 64 4.13 7.15 -1.95
C GLY A 64 3.77 5.75 -1.44
N SER A 65 2.48 5.48 -1.32
CA SER A 65 1.94 4.23 -0.76
C SER A 65 1.77 3.11 -1.79
N ALA A 66 1.83 3.42 -3.09
CA ALA A 66 1.60 2.46 -4.19
C ALA A 66 2.89 1.93 -4.85
N CYS A 67 4.06 2.26 -4.28
CA CYS A 67 5.36 1.84 -4.80
C CYS A 67 6.22 1.20 -3.72
N TYR A 68 7.12 0.34 -4.15
CA TYR A 68 8.14 -0.27 -3.30
C TYR A 68 9.52 0.28 -3.66
N PRO A 69 10.34 0.66 -2.67
CA PRO A 69 10.04 0.73 -1.24
C PRO A 69 9.04 1.85 -0.88
N LEU A 70 8.20 1.63 0.13
CA LEU A 70 7.09 2.52 0.52
C LEU A 70 7.59 3.82 1.16
N CYS A 71 6.94 4.93 0.81
CA CYS A 71 7.14 6.27 1.38
C CYS A 71 8.62 6.67 1.59
N GLN A 72 9.49 6.33 0.64
CA GLN A 72 10.92 6.69 0.67
C GLN A 72 11.16 7.98 -0.13
N PRO A 73 12.07 8.88 0.30
CA PRO A 73 12.41 10.07 -0.46
C PRO A 73 12.94 9.75 -1.86
N ILE A 74 12.48 10.49 -2.87
CA ILE A 74 12.96 10.40 -4.27
C ILE A 74 13.47 11.73 -4.82
N CYS A 75 13.16 12.83 -4.13
CA CYS A 75 13.59 14.19 -4.47
C CYS A 75 13.88 14.98 -3.19
N ALA A 76 15.04 15.64 -3.14
CA ALA A 76 15.47 16.41 -1.98
C ALA A 76 16.14 17.72 -2.39
N PHE A 77 15.82 18.78 -1.65
CA PHE A 77 16.35 20.13 -1.87
C PHE A 77 17.24 20.55 -0.71
N HIS A 78 18.29 21.29 -1.01
CA HIS A 78 19.18 21.87 -0.02
C HIS A 78 19.47 23.33 -0.35
N LYS A 79 19.46 24.18 0.67
CA LYS A 79 19.81 25.60 0.57
C LYS A 79 20.91 25.90 1.57
N THR A 80 22.05 26.39 1.09
CA THR A 80 23.20 26.73 1.91
C THR A 80 22.93 28.04 2.66
N LYS A 81 23.15 28.05 3.99
CA LYS A 81 22.88 29.21 4.85
C LYS A 81 23.75 30.43 4.51
N ASP A 82 25.01 30.22 4.12
CA ASP A 82 26.00 31.31 4.05
C ASP A 82 26.13 31.98 2.68
N LYS A 83 25.82 31.25 1.58
CA LYS A 83 26.03 31.73 0.20
C LYS A 83 24.78 31.68 -0.67
N ASN A 84 23.63 31.38 -0.08
CA ASN A 84 22.35 31.21 -0.79
C ASN A 84 22.41 30.18 -1.94
N GLY A 85 23.39 29.27 -1.92
CA GLY A 85 23.53 28.21 -2.92
C GLY A 85 22.41 27.19 -2.79
N LYS A 86 21.86 26.75 -3.92
CA LYS A 86 20.75 25.79 -3.97
C LYS A 86 21.21 24.51 -4.67
N LEU A 87 20.81 23.38 -4.10
CA LEU A 87 21.06 22.06 -4.66
C LEU A 87 19.73 21.31 -4.72
N VAL A 88 19.50 20.65 -5.85
CA VAL A 88 18.34 19.78 -6.07
C VAL A 88 18.87 18.42 -6.50
N VAL A 89 18.35 17.37 -5.88
CA VAL A 89 18.67 15.98 -6.22
C VAL A 89 17.37 15.24 -6.52
N VAL A 90 17.32 14.57 -7.67
CA VAL A 90 16.22 13.71 -8.09
C VAL A 90 16.79 12.34 -8.44
N GLY A 91 16.21 11.27 -7.90
CA GLY A 91 16.71 9.91 -8.11
C GLY A 91 16.40 9.29 -9.48
N SER A 92 15.67 9.98 -10.35
CA SER A 92 15.38 9.54 -11.72
C SER A 92 15.76 10.63 -12.72
N VAL A 93 16.67 10.29 -13.63
CA VAL A 93 16.98 11.12 -14.80
C VAL A 93 15.89 10.98 -15.87
N GLN A 94 15.34 9.76 -16.03
CA GLN A 94 14.38 9.46 -17.08
C GLN A 94 13.08 10.25 -16.93
N MET A 95 12.71 10.64 -15.70
CA MET A 95 11.53 11.47 -15.42
C MET A 95 11.44 12.75 -16.28
N PHE A 96 12.59 13.32 -16.66
CA PHE A 96 12.67 14.56 -17.44
C PHE A 96 13.20 14.37 -18.86
N THR A 97 13.15 13.14 -19.38
CA THR A 97 13.46 12.87 -20.79
C THR A 97 12.24 13.06 -21.67
N ASP A 98 12.43 13.27 -22.97
CA ASP A 98 11.34 13.47 -23.96
C ASP A 98 10.25 12.39 -23.89
N THR A 99 10.61 11.16 -23.51
CA THR A 99 9.67 10.04 -23.37
C THR A 99 8.70 10.20 -22.19
N TYR A 100 9.08 10.92 -21.14
CA TYR A 100 8.37 10.95 -19.86
C TYR A 100 8.04 12.34 -19.33
N VAL A 101 8.63 13.41 -19.88
CA VAL A 101 8.41 14.78 -19.40
C VAL A 101 6.95 15.23 -19.58
N ASP A 102 6.33 14.85 -20.69
CA ASP A 102 4.93 15.18 -21.01
C ASP A 102 3.92 14.19 -20.40
N LYS A 103 4.39 13.14 -19.72
CA LYS A 103 3.52 12.17 -19.06
C LYS A 103 3.11 12.66 -17.67
N GLU A 104 1.82 12.48 -17.37
CA GLU A 104 1.20 12.88 -16.11
C GLU A 104 1.44 14.37 -15.80
N LYS A 105 2.00 14.69 -14.63
CA LYS A 105 2.34 16.06 -14.24
C LYS A 105 3.86 16.24 -14.05
N ASN A 106 4.68 15.46 -14.77
CA ASN A 106 6.14 15.52 -14.68
C ASN A 106 6.70 16.89 -15.07
N LEU A 107 6.17 17.51 -16.13
CA LEU A 107 6.55 18.88 -16.51
C LEU A 107 6.29 19.91 -15.39
N LYS A 108 5.21 19.76 -14.63
CA LYS A 108 4.91 20.66 -13.50
C LYS A 108 5.90 20.51 -12.34
N ILE A 109 6.41 19.29 -12.11
CA ILE A 109 7.50 19.05 -11.16
C ILE A 109 8.80 19.70 -11.65
N TRP A 110 9.09 19.59 -12.95
CA TRP A 110 10.23 20.28 -13.55
C TRP A 110 10.14 21.79 -13.37
N ASP A 111 8.98 22.40 -13.69
CA ASP A 111 8.74 23.83 -13.49
C ASP A 111 8.95 24.25 -12.02
N PHE A 112 8.51 23.42 -11.08
CA PHE A 112 8.72 23.65 -9.65
C PHE A 112 10.21 23.59 -9.26
N ILE A 113 10.96 22.62 -9.79
CA ILE A 113 12.42 22.53 -9.58
C ILE A 113 13.12 23.77 -10.14
N VAL A 114 12.78 24.18 -11.36
CA VAL A 114 13.35 25.37 -12.00
C VAL A 114 13.04 26.61 -11.17
N LYS A 115 11.78 26.81 -10.78
CA LYS A 115 11.38 27.93 -9.90
C LYS A 115 12.11 27.89 -8.56
N PHE A 116 12.32 26.73 -7.96
CA PHE A 116 13.08 26.66 -6.71
C PHE A 116 14.52 27.12 -6.91
N VAL A 117 15.16 26.76 -8.03
CA VAL A 117 16.53 27.17 -8.32
C VAL A 117 16.60 28.67 -8.64
N THR A 118 15.70 29.18 -9.49
CA THR A 118 15.72 30.58 -9.96
C THR A 118 15.16 31.57 -8.94
N GLU A 119 14.09 31.21 -8.25
CA GLU A 119 13.35 32.07 -7.31
C GLU A 119 13.52 31.60 -5.87
N ASP A 120 13.34 32.49 -4.89
CA ASP A 120 13.46 32.12 -3.48
C ASP A 120 12.15 31.55 -2.90
N ILE A 121 11.84 30.30 -3.25
CA ILE A 121 10.68 29.58 -2.71
C ILE A 121 10.95 29.15 -1.28
N LYS A 122 10.09 29.60 -0.36
CA LYS A 122 10.09 29.13 1.03
C LYS A 122 9.30 27.82 1.15
N MET A 123 9.99 26.78 1.60
CA MET A 123 9.36 25.50 1.95
C MET A 123 8.57 25.61 3.24
N ASN A 124 7.56 24.75 3.41
CA ASN A 124 6.84 24.66 4.67
C ASN A 124 7.75 24.09 5.75
N GLU A 125 7.86 24.76 6.90
CA GLU A 125 8.79 24.38 7.97
C GLU A 125 8.38 23.09 8.69
N LEU A 126 7.08 22.87 8.92
CA LEU A 126 6.57 21.66 9.59
C LEU A 126 6.89 20.42 8.74
N ASP A 127 6.49 20.48 7.47
CA ASP A 127 6.72 19.40 6.52
C ASP A 127 8.23 19.19 6.24
N SER A 128 9.07 20.21 6.48
CA SER A 128 10.53 20.09 6.36
C SER A 128 11.17 19.45 7.58
N SER A 129 10.63 19.69 8.77
CA SER A 129 11.15 19.12 10.02
C SER A 129 10.74 17.67 10.23
N ASP A 130 9.53 17.32 9.80
CA ASP A 130 8.92 16.00 10.01
C ASP A 130 8.20 15.55 8.73
N PRO A 131 8.95 15.12 7.69
CA PRO A 131 8.36 14.64 6.45
C PRO A 131 7.71 13.26 6.67
N ASP A 132 6.59 13.00 5.99
CA ASP A 132 5.87 11.72 6.04
C ASP A 132 6.62 10.62 5.27
N ILE A 133 7.64 10.05 5.90
CA ILE A 133 8.49 8.99 5.36
C ILE A 133 8.44 7.75 6.25
N THR A 134 8.58 6.58 5.63
CA THR A 134 8.63 5.30 6.37
C THR A 134 10.07 4.83 6.51
N ASP A 135 10.37 4.03 7.54
CA ASP A 135 11.67 3.38 7.67
C ASP A 135 11.90 2.34 6.57
N LYS A 136 13.14 2.22 6.12
CA LYS A 136 13.50 1.30 5.05
C LYS A 136 13.50 -0.14 5.57
N HIS A 137 12.50 -0.91 5.14
CA HIS A 137 12.45 -2.35 5.38
C HIS A 137 13.24 -3.10 4.30
N TYR A 138 14.25 -3.85 4.71
CA TYR A 138 15.06 -4.67 3.80
C TYR A 138 14.40 -6.05 3.66
N ILE A 139 13.96 -6.38 2.45
CA ILE A 139 13.58 -7.76 2.11
C ILE A 139 14.87 -8.51 1.74
N PRO A 140 15.11 -9.70 2.30
CA PRO A 140 16.27 -10.50 1.93
C PRO A 140 16.24 -10.90 0.45
N ASN A 141 17.40 -11.15 -0.15
CA ASN A 141 17.51 -11.53 -1.55
C ASN A 141 16.91 -12.92 -1.78
N HIS A 142 15.63 -12.97 -2.13
CA HIS A 142 14.87 -14.21 -2.32
C HIS A 142 15.39 -15.05 -3.49
N ILE A 143 16.00 -14.44 -4.52
CA ILE A 143 16.60 -15.17 -5.65
C ILE A 143 17.81 -15.95 -5.13
N GLN A 144 18.74 -15.27 -4.46
CA GLN A 144 19.91 -15.92 -3.88
C GLN A 144 19.52 -16.98 -2.83
N LEU A 145 18.53 -16.69 -1.97
CA LEU A 145 18.01 -17.65 -1.00
C LEU A 145 17.28 -18.84 -1.65
N SER A 146 16.72 -18.66 -2.85
CA SER A 146 16.07 -19.75 -3.60
C SER A 146 17.07 -20.68 -4.27
N GLU A 147 18.25 -20.16 -4.64
CA GLU A 147 19.35 -20.93 -5.21
C GLU A 147 20.10 -21.75 -4.15
N GLN A 148 19.96 -21.39 -2.87
CA GLN A 148 20.53 -22.17 -1.78
C GLN A 148 19.76 -23.49 -1.57
N VAL A 149 20.50 -24.59 -1.49
CA VAL A 149 19.94 -25.92 -1.21
C VAL A 149 19.35 -25.91 0.19
N LYS A 150 18.01 -25.93 0.28
CA LYS A 150 17.29 -26.02 1.55
C LYS A 150 17.30 -27.47 2.03
N VAL A 151 18.06 -27.75 3.09
CA VAL A 151 18.06 -29.08 3.71
C VAL A 151 16.88 -29.16 4.67
N CYS A 152 15.98 -30.12 4.47
CA CYS A 152 14.73 -30.28 5.23
C CYS A 152 14.91 -30.63 6.73
N LEU A 153 16.15 -30.62 7.23
CA LEU A 153 16.55 -30.95 8.60
C LEU A 153 17.43 -29.85 9.21
N GLN A 154 17.23 -28.60 8.80
CA GLN A 154 17.90 -27.48 9.48
C GLN A 154 17.23 -27.30 10.85
N GLU A 155 17.83 -27.93 11.86
CA GLU A 155 17.67 -27.53 13.26
C GLU A 155 17.88 -26.01 13.33
N CYS A 156 16.99 -25.35 14.08
CA CYS A 156 16.90 -23.90 14.23
C CYS A 156 18.25 -23.20 14.07
N ASP A 157 18.27 -22.15 13.24
CA ASP A 157 19.34 -21.16 13.27
C ASP A 157 19.56 -20.76 14.73
N PHE A 158 20.61 -21.30 15.35
CA PHE A 158 21.15 -20.71 16.56
C PHE A 158 21.61 -19.33 16.11
N ASP A 159 21.01 -18.29 16.69
CA ASP A 159 21.52 -16.94 16.64
C ASP A 159 23.04 -17.00 16.79
N THR A 160 23.78 -16.76 15.71
CA THR A 160 25.25 -16.61 15.70
C THR A 160 25.64 -15.25 16.31
N GLY A 161 24.82 -14.77 17.23
CA GLY A 161 25.03 -13.61 18.09
C GLY A 161 25.70 -13.95 19.42
N GLU A 162 26.13 -15.19 19.67
CA GLU A 162 26.83 -15.53 20.92
C GLU A 162 28.36 -15.65 20.77
N SER A 163 28.99 -14.62 21.33
CA SER A 163 30.40 -14.41 21.65
C SER A 163 31.30 -13.82 20.56
N SER A 164 31.47 -12.49 20.64
CA SER A 164 32.48 -11.70 19.91
C SER A 164 33.94 -12.08 20.20
N ASN A 165 34.17 -13.07 21.07
CA ASN A 165 35.50 -13.52 21.47
C ASN A 165 35.64 -15.02 21.23
N PHE A 166 35.98 -15.38 19.99
CA PHE A 166 36.32 -16.75 19.60
C PHE A 166 37.41 -17.38 20.50
N MET A 167 38.22 -16.56 21.18
CA MET A 167 39.23 -17.02 22.14
C MET A 167 38.65 -17.71 23.38
N ASN A 168 37.39 -17.44 23.76
CA ASN A 168 36.74 -18.15 24.86
C ASN A 168 36.45 -19.62 24.51
N LEU A 169 36.39 -19.97 23.22
CA LEU A 169 36.27 -21.36 22.76
C LEU A 169 37.56 -22.17 23.00
N PHE A 170 38.68 -21.50 23.27
CA PHE A 170 39.98 -22.11 23.54
C PHE A 170 40.33 -22.12 25.03
N ASP A 171 39.37 -21.84 25.92
CA ASP A 171 39.58 -21.89 27.36
C ASP A 171 39.90 -23.32 27.80
N THR A 172 41.19 -23.56 28.06
CA THR A 172 41.73 -24.87 28.44
C THR A 172 41.30 -25.24 29.86
N SER A 173 40.77 -24.30 30.66
CA SER A 173 40.23 -24.58 31.99
C SER A 173 38.94 -25.42 31.93
N LEU A 174 38.20 -25.35 30.81
CA LEU A 174 37.02 -26.20 30.55
C LEU A 174 37.39 -27.65 30.27
N TYR A 175 38.65 -27.92 29.88
CA TYR A 175 39.20 -29.26 29.65
C TYR A 175 40.23 -29.62 30.73
N SER A 176 39.76 -29.77 31.97
CA SER A 176 40.53 -30.45 33.02
C SER A 176 39.99 -31.86 33.25
N ILE A 177 40.83 -32.87 33.02
CA ILE A 177 40.53 -34.25 33.40
C ILE A 177 40.85 -34.36 34.90
N ASP A 178 39.85 -34.09 35.73
CA ASP A 178 39.96 -34.18 37.18
C ASP A 178 39.11 -35.36 37.72
N LEU A 179 39.75 -36.19 38.54
CA LEU A 179 39.12 -37.34 39.21
C LEU A 179 38.42 -36.95 40.52
N SER A 180 38.38 -35.67 40.89
CA SER A 180 37.73 -35.19 42.13
C SER A 180 36.28 -35.65 42.30
N LYS A 181 35.55 -35.81 41.18
CA LYS A 181 34.15 -36.27 41.19
C LYS A 181 33.97 -37.79 41.05
N TRP A 182 35.05 -38.53 40.82
CA TRP A 182 35.02 -39.99 40.60
C TRP A 182 34.38 -40.74 41.78
N ALA A 183 34.80 -40.40 43.01
CA ALA A 183 34.25 -41.03 44.22
C ALA A 183 32.77 -40.72 44.43
N LYS A 184 32.31 -39.53 44.00
CA LYS A 184 30.89 -39.16 44.06
C LYS A 184 30.09 -39.95 43.02
N ALA A 185 30.61 -40.09 41.80
CA ALA A 185 29.97 -40.87 40.74
C ALA A 185 29.77 -42.33 41.15
N ILE A 186 30.76 -42.99 41.78
CA ILE A 186 30.63 -44.37 42.26
C ILE A 186 29.51 -44.51 43.31
N ARG A 187 29.38 -43.56 44.24
CA ARG A 187 28.33 -43.60 45.26
C ARG A 187 26.93 -43.42 44.67
N THR A 188 26.80 -42.63 43.62
CA THR A 188 25.51 -42.38 42.96
C THR A 188 24.94 -43.65 42.30
N TYR A 189 25.75 -44.63 41.92
CA TYR A 189 25.24 -45.92 41.43
C TYR A 189 24.31 -46.60 42.46
N GLU A 190 24.71 -46.59 43.73
CA GLU A 190 23.90 -47.15 44.82
C GLU A 190 22.64 -46.33 45.10
N GLU A 191 22.72 -44.98 45.03
CA GLU A 191 21.57 -44.08 45.20
C GLU A 191 20.51 -44.24 44.10
N VAL A 192 20.93 -44.56 42.87
CA VAL A 192 20.05 -44.73 41.70
C VAL A 192 19.61 -46.19 41.51
N GLY A 193 20.13 -47.11 42.33
CA GLY A 193 19.82 -48.54 42.24
C GLY A 193 20.37 -49.21 40.98
N LEU A 194 21.52 -48.73 40.49
CA LEU A 194 22.23 -49.29 39.34
C LEU A 194 23.48 -50.03 39.82
N ASP A 195 23.74 -51.20 39.25
CA ASP A 195 24.97 -51.95 39.54
C ASP A 195 26.18 -51.26 38.90
N HIS A 196 27.26 -51.13 39.67
CA HIS A 196 28.53 -50.57 39.19
C HIS A 196 29.35 -51.66 38.47
N GLU A 197 28.96 -51.97 37.23
CA GLU A 197 29.57 -52.97 36.38
C GLU A 197 30.03 -52.39 35.02
N PRO A 198 31.04 -52.99 34.35
CA PRO A 198 31.48 -52.53 33.03
C PRO A 198 30.35 -52.67 32.01
N LEU A 199 30.04 -51.56 31.32
CA LEU A 199 28.98 -51.47 30.32
C LEU A 199 29.10 -52.60 29.29
N SER A 200 28.08 -53.46 29.24
CA SER A 200 27.90 -54.43 28.17
C SER A 200 27.15 -53.80 26.99
N LEU A 201 27.46 -54.23 25.77
CA LEU A 201 26.82 -53.72 24.57
C LEU A 201 25.41 -54.33 24.45
N ILE A 202 24.39 -53.64 24.96
CA ILE A 202 23.00 -54.04 24.76
C ILE A 202 22.64 -53.70 23.31
N VAL A 203 22.39 -54.72 22.48
CA VAL A 203 21.89 -54.50 21.13
C VAL A 203 20.45 -53.98 21.24
N PRO A 204 20.15 -52.73 20.86
CA PRO A 204 18.80 -52.20 20.96
C PRO A 204 17.86 -52.99 20.04
N GLN A 205 16.79 -53.53 20.62
CA GLN A 205 15.68 -54.07 19.84
C GLN A 205 14.76 -52.92 19.43
N PHE A 206 14.98 -52.37 18.24
CA PHE A 206 14.07 -51.40 17.65
C PHE A 206 12.83 -52.13 17.15
N GLN A 207 11.70 -51.93 17.84
CA GLN A 207 10.41 -52.18 17.21
C GLN A 207 10.25 -51.11 16.13
N VAL A 208 10.07 -51.54 14.88
CA VAL A 208 9.82 -50.65 13.74
C VAL A 208 8.31 -50.71 13.49
N PRO A 209 7.48 -49.90 14.20
CA PRO A 209 6.03 -49.96 14.07
C PRO A 209 5.54 -49.45 12.72
N LEU A 210 6.36 -48.68 12.01
CA LEU A 210 6.01 -48.02 10.76
C LEU A 210 6.60 -48.79 9.57
N PRO A 211 5.84 -48.93 8.47
CA PRO A 211 6.39 -49.48 7.24
C PRO A 211 7.58 -48.64 6.74
N PRO A 212 8.52 -49.22 5.98
CA PRO A 212 9.65 -48.50 5.42
C PRO A 212 9.16 -47.32 4.57
N LEU A 213 9.79 -46.16 4.75
CA LEU A 213 9.49 -44.93 4.00
C LEU A 213 9.69 -45.13 2.50
N GLU A 214 8.63 -44.90 1.72
CA GLU A 214 8.70 -44.80 0.26
C GLU A 214 8.66 -43.31 -0.16
N PRO A 215 9.54 -42.89 -1.10
CA PRO A 215 9.54 -41.51 -1.59
C PRO A 215 8.27 -41.22 -2.41
N ALA A 216 7.65 -40.06 -2.16
CA ALA A 216 6.47 -39.62 -2.90
C ALA A 216 6.82 -39.38 -4.38
N VAL A 217 6.31 -40.24 -5.26
CA VAL A 217 6.40 -40.12 -6.72
C VAL A 217 5.34 -39.18 -7.32
N PHE A 218 4.41 -38.69 -6.49
CA PHE A 218 3.36 -37.76 -6.89
C PHE A 218 3.42 -36.47 -6.06
N PRO A 219 3.20 -35.31 -6.67
CA PRO A 219 3.06 -34.06 -5.93
C PRO A 219 1.84 -34.13 -4.99
N PRO A 220 1.89 -33.49 -3.81
CA PRO A 220 0.79 -33.47 -2.87
C PRO A 220 -0.43 -32.78 -3.50
N GLU A 221 -1.55 -33.49 -3.57
CA GLU A 221 -2.84 -32.90 -3.93
C GLU A 221 -3.35 -32.05 -2.76
N PHE A 222 -3.37 -30.74 -2.95
CA PHE A 222 -4.05 -29.82 -2.04
C PHE A 222 -5.56 -29.97 -2.27
N GLY A 223 -6.34 -30.06 -1.18
CA GLY A 223 -7.80 -30.16 -1.29
C GLY A 223 -8.37 -28.93 -2.02
N GLU A 224 -9.02 -29.17 -3.16
CA GLU A 224 -9.79 -28.13 -3.84
C GLU A 224 -10.98 -27.74 -2.96
N LEU A 225 -11.25 -26.43 -2.87
CA LEU A 225 -12.43 -25.92 -2.18
C LEU A 225 -13.69 -26.45 -2.87
N GLU A 226 -14.73 -26.73 -2.09
CA GLU A 226 -16.04 -27.08 -2.66
C GLU A 226 -16.51 -25.96 -3.60
N PRO A 227 -17.06 -26.30 -4.79
CA PRO A 227 -17.59 -25.30 -5.70
C PRO A 227 -18.71 -24.49 -5.01
N PRO A 228 -18.86 -23.19 -5.35
CA PRO A 228 -19.91 -22.37 -4.77
C PRO A 228 -21.29 -23.00 -5.05
N LYS A 229 -22.19 -22.94 -4.06
CA LYS A 229 -23.55 -23.50 -4.14
C LYS A 229 -24.45 -22.62 -5.03
N LEU A 230 -24.21 -22.67 -6.34
CA LEU A 230 -24.92 -21.88 -7.36
C LEU A 230 -26.44 -22.12 -7.36
N GLU A 231 -26.91 -23.27 -6.87
CA GLU A 231 -28.33 -23.61 -6.73
C GLU A 231 -29.09 -22.70 -5.73
N LEU A 232 -28.37 -21.98 -4.86
CA LEU A 232 -28.96 -21.04 -3.90
C LEU A 232 -29.13 -19.61 -4.46
N PHE A 233 -28.65 -19.35 -5.67
CA PHE A 233 -28.71 -18.03 -6.30
C PHE A 233 -29.71 -18.04 -7.45
N ASP A 234 -30.59 -17.03 -7.48
CA ASP A 234 -31.40 -16.76 -8.67
C ASP A 234 -30.52 -16.09 -9.73
N LEU A 235 -29.94 -16.91 -10.60
CA LEU A 235 -29.05 -16.45 -11.67
C LEU A 235 -29.78 -15.53 -12.66
N ASP A 236 -31.09 -15.73 -12.87
CA ASP A 236 -31.88 -14.91 -13.79
C ASP A 236 -32.17 -13.52 -13.22
N GLU A 237 -32.11 -13.35 -11.89
CA GLU A 237 -32.16 -12.05 -11.24
C GLU A 237 -30.78 -11.38 -11.18
N MET A 238 -29.72 -12.15 -10.90
CA MET A 238 -28.34 -11.63 -10.82
C MET A 238 -27.76 -11.20 -12.17
N PHE A 239 -28.14 -11.88 -13.26
CA PHE A 239 -27.71 -11.51 -14.62
C PHE A 239 -28.70 -10.60 -15.36
N ALA A 240 -29.83 -10.23 -14.75
CA ALA A 240 -30.77 -9.34 -15.38
C ALA A 240 -30.20 -7.92 -15.53
N THR A 241 -30.35 -7.35 -16.72
CA THR A 241 -30.00 -5.94 -16.96
C THR A 241 -30.86 -5.01 -16.10
N THR A 242 -30.36 -3.80 -15.84
CA THR A 242 -31.07 -2.76 -15.08
C THR A 242 -32.47 -2.49 -15.67
N GLU A 243 -32.58 -2.43 -17.00
CA GLU A 243 -33.84 -2.27 -17.73
C GLU A 243 -34.83 -3.39 -17.43
N THR A 244 -34.37 -4.65 -17.48
CA THR A 244 -35.22 -5.82 -17.23
C THR A 244 -35.70 -5.87 -15.77
N ARG A 245 -34.82 -5.51 -14.83
CA ARG A 245 -35.15 -5.44 -13.40
C ARG A 245 -36.20 -4.37 -13.12
N ILE A 246 -36.06 -3.17 -13.72
CA ILE A 246 -37.05 -2.09 -13.59
C ILE A 246 -38.39 -2.49 -14.24
N ALA A 247 -38.37 -3.13 -15.41
CA ALA A 247 -39.59 -3.60 -16.06
C ALA A 247 -40.34 -4.65 -15.23
N ARG A 248 -39.62 -5.60 -14.62
CA ARG A 248 -40.20 -6.57 -13.65
C ARG A 248 -40.77 -5.86 -12.43
N LEU A 249 -40.05 -4.89 -11.86
CA LEU A 249 -40.52 -4.10 -10.73
C LEU A 249 -41.78 -3.29 -11.07
N ALA A 250 -41.84 -2.69 -12.27
CA ALA A 250 -42.99 -1.92 -12.74
C ALA A 250 -44.24 -2.80 -12.92
N ASN A 251 -44.07 -4.04 -13.38
CA ASN A 251 -45.18 -5.00 -13.50
C ASN A 251 -45.66 -5.53 -12.13
N LYS A 252 -44.83 -5.44 -11.09
CA LYS A 252 -45.15 -5.91 -9.74
C LYS A 252 -45.85 -4.84 -8.88
N CYS A 253 -45.63 -3.56 -9.17
CA CYS A 253 -46.15 -2.45 -8.36
C CYS A 253 -47.44 -1.86 -8.95
N GLY A 254 -48.43 -1.57 -8.10
CA GLY A 254 -49.64 -0.83 -8.47
C GLY A 254 -49.56 0.66 -8.11
N GLU A 255 -50.66 1.40 -8.33
CA GLU A 255 -50.74 2.84 -8.00
C GLU A 255 -50.55 3.13 -6.49
N SER A 256 -50.87 2.17 -5.62
CA SER A 256 -50.67 2.27 -4.17
C SER A 256 -49.22 2.10 -3.73
N ASP A 257 -48.36 1.51 -4.58
CA ASP A 257 -47.00 1.10 -4.23
C ASP A 257 -45.93 2.06 -4.79
N CYS A 258 -46.34 3.27 -5.16
CA CYS A 258 -45.46 4.29 -5.77
C CYS A 258 -44.21 4.58 -4.93
N GLU A 259 -44.33 4.61 -3.61
CA GLU A 259 -43.19 4.86 -2.72
C GLU A 259 -42.17 3.72 -2.74
N TYR A 260 -42.64 2.47 -2.74
CA TYR A 260 -41.81 1.28 -2.82
C TYR A 260 -41.12 1.19 -4.18
N PHE A 261 -41.87 1.42 -5.26
CA PHE A 261 -41.34 1.45 -6.61
C PHE A 261 -40.18 2.44 -6.76
N LEU A 262 -40.33 3.66 -6.23
CA LEU A 262 -39.30 4.70 -6.34
C LEU A 262 -38.01 4.36 -5.56
N LYS A 263 -38.11 3.73 -4.39
CA LYS A 263 -36.95 3.34 -3.59
C LYS A 263 -36.19 2.18 -4.23
N GLU A 264 -36.91 1.13 -4.64
CA GLU A 264 -36.32 -0.05 -5.29
C GLU A 264 -35.74 0.28 -6.68
N ALA A 265 -36.43 1.13 -7.46
CA ALA A 265 -35.89 1.59 -8.75
C ALA A 265 -34.61 2.41 -8.58
N ALA A 266 -34.50 3.21 -7.51
CA ALA A 266 -33.27 3.95 -7.21
C ALA A 266 -32.12 3.03 -6.81
N GLU A 267 -32.39 1.89 -6.18
CA GLU A 267 -31.39 0.88 -5.86
C GLU A 267 -30.95 0.10 -7.10
N ILE A 268 -31.89 -0.26 -8.00
CA ILE A 268 -31.57 -0.90 -9.28
C ILE A 268 -30.71 0.02 -10.18
N LEU A 269 -30.98 1.33 -10.15
CA LEU A 269 -30.22 2.35 -10.90
C LEU A 269 -28.95 2.79 -10.18
N ASP A 270 -28.66 2.23 -8.99
CA ASP A 270 -27.52 2.60 -8.16
C ASP A 270 -27.45 4.13 -7.92
N ILE A 271 -28.56 4.75 -7.57
CA ILE A 271 -28.63 6.20 -7.22
C ILE A 271 -28.38 6.38 -5.72
N THR A 272 -28.64 5.34 -4.93
CA THR A 272 -28.58 5.36 -3.46
C THR A 272 -27.18 5.57 -2.88
N HIS A 273 -26.10 5.36 -3.65
CA HIS A 273 -24.74 5.71 -3.22
C HIS A 273 -24.45 7.22 -3.24
N ASN A 274 -25.19 7.99 -4.06
CA ASN A 274 -25.02 9.44 -4.18
C ASN A 274 -25.86 10.24 -3.16
N LEU A 275 -26.73 9.55 -2.42
CA LEU A 275 -27.64 10.15 -1.44
C LEU A 275 -27.23 9.71 -0.03
N SER A 276 -27.18 10.67 0.90
CA SER A 276 -26.98 10.37 2.33
C SER A 276 -28.07 9.44 2.87
N THR A 277 -27.71 8.59 3.84
CA THR A 277 -28.59 7.56 4.42
C THR A 277 -29.90 8.11 4.99
N ASP A 278 -29.89 9.33 5.54
CA ASP A 278 -31.08 9.99 6.10
C ASP A 278 -31.97 10.66 5.04
N ASN A 279 -31.50 10.80 3.80
CA ASN A 279 -32.18 11.56 2.74
C ASN A 279 -32.68 10.66 1.59
N ARG A 280 -33.00 9.40 1.86
CA ARG A 280 -33.51 8.41 0.89
C ARG A 280 -35.04 8.46 0.73
N ASP A 281 -35.61 9.66 0.83
CA ASP A 281 -37.03 9.88 0.63
C ASP A 281 -37.40 9.86 -0.87
N PRO A 282 -38.58 9.35 -1.25
CA PRO A 282 -39.00 9.26 -2.66
C PRO A 282 -38.97 10.61 -3.38
N LYS A 283 -39.31 11.71 -2.67
CA LYS A 283 -39.26 13.07 -3.20
C LYS A 283 -37.85 13.49 -3.57
N ARG A 284 -36.87 13.16 -2.72
CA ARG A 284 -35.46 13.51 -2.92
C ARG A 284 -34.81 12.69 -4.04
N ILE A 285 -35.17 11.41 -4.14
CA ILE A 285 -34.77 10.54 -5.25
C ILE A 285 -35.26 11.12 -6.59
N LEU A 286 -36.52 11.54 -6.65
CA LEU A 286 -37.13 12.08 -7.86
C LEU A 286 -36.55 13.45 -8.23
N GLU A 287 -36.28 14.30 -7.24
CA GLU A 287 -35.55 15.56 -7.43
C GLU A 287 -34.17 15.33 -8.05
N TYR A 288 -33.39 14.37 -7.51
CA TYR A 288 -32.08 14.03 -8.04
C TYR A 288 -32.14 13.58 -9.51
N ILE A 289 -33.07 12.68 -9.84
CA ILE A 289 -33.27 12.21 -11.21
C ILE A 289 -33.67 13.37 -12.14
N LEU A 290 -34.58 14.24 -11.71
CA LEU A 290 -35.03 15.38 -12.50
C LEU A 290 -33.89 16.40 -12.76
N VAL A 291 -33.06 16.67 -11.74
CA VAL A 291 -31.89 17.54 -11.90
C VAL A 291 -30.93 16.94 -12.92
N GLN A 292 -30.62 15.65 -12.83
CA GLN A 292 -29.74 14.97 -13.79
C GLN A 292 -30.30 14.99 -15.21
N ILE A 293 -31.61 14.77 -15.39
CA ILE A 293 -32.26 14.88 -16.70
C ILE A 293 -32.22 16.33 -17.22
N ALA A 294 -32.44 17.31 -16.34
CA ALA A 294 -32.39 18.73 -16.71
C ALA A 294 -30.97 19.15 -17.12
N GLU A 295 -29.94 18.72 -16.39
CA GLU A 295 -28.52 18.94 -16.74
C GLU A 295 -28.15 18.27 -18.07
N PHE A 296 -28.55 17.02 -18.26
CA PHE A 296 -28.33 16.30 -19.52
C PHE A 296 -29.00 17.01 -20.71
N LYS A 297 -30.21 17.53 -20.52
CA LYS A 297 -30.92 18.30 -21.56
C LYS A 297 -30.31 19.69 -21.81
N LYS A 298 -29.76 20.35 -20.78
CA LYS A 298 -29.01 21.61 -20.94
C LYS A 298 -27.75 21.41 -21.80
N LEU A 299 -27.04 20.29 -21.62
CA LEU A 299 -25.84 19.97 -22.38
C LEU A 299 -26.11 19.77 -23.89
N ASN A 300 -27.32 19.33 -24.25
CA ASN A 300 -27.76 19.14 -25.63
C ASN A 300 -28.38 20.39 -26.28
N GLN A 301 -28.50 21.49 -25.54
CA GLN A 301 -28.75 22.81 -26.12
C GLN A 301 -27.37 23.45 -26.31
N ALA A 302 -26.96 23.65 -27.57
CA ALA A 302 -25.73 24.38 -27.89
C ALA A 302 -25.85 25.81 -27.36
N LEU A 303 -25.40 26.03 -26.13
CA LEU A 303 -25.36 27.34 -25.49
C LEU A 303 -24.07 28.02 -25.95
N THR A 304 -24.24 29.10 -26.72
CA THR A 304 -23.17 30.04 -27.09
C THR A 304 -22.51 30.63 -25.84
N GLU A 305 -21.20 30.82 -25.92
CA GLU A 305 -20.26 31.13 -24.82
C GLU A 305 -20.65 32.34 -23.92
N ASP A 306 -21.57 33.19 -24.35
CA ASP A 306 -21.99 34.41 -23.63
C ASP A 306 -22.86 34.15 -22.38
N GLU A 307 -23.58 33.02 -22.29
CA GLU A 307 -24.47 32.76 -21.13
C GLU A 307 -23.74 32.17 -19.90
N LEU A 308 -22.55 31.59 -20.10
CA LEU A 308 -21.76 30.98 -19.02
C LEU A 308 -21.10 32.02 -18.09
N GLN A 309 -20.75 33.21 -18.61
CA GLN A 309 -20.16 34.27 -17.79
C GLN A 309 -21.16 34.90 -16.83
N THR A 310 -22.45 34.90 -17.17
CA THR A 310 -23.49 35.52 -16.34
C THR A 310 -23.89 34.62 -15.16
N PHE A 311 -23.75 33.30 -15.28
CA PHE A 311 -24.15 32.35 -14.23
C PHE A 311 -23.11 32.19 -13.11
N HIS A 312 -21.80 32.28 -13.41
CA HIS A 312 -20.76 32.21 -12.37
C HIS A 312 -20.79 33.41 -11.42
N ALA A 313 -21.17 34.60 -11.89
CA ALA A 313 -21.31 35.78 -11.05
C ALA A 313 -22.50 35.69 -10.06
N GLY A 314 -23.51 34.86 -10.33
CA GLY A 314 -24.69 34.70 -9.48
C GLY A 314 -24.51 33.74 -8.29
N LEU A 315 -23.48 32.91 -8.30
CA LEU A 315 -23.23 31.89 -7.26
C LEU A 315 -22.31 32.38 -6.13
N GLU A 316 -21.48 33.41 -6.36
CA GLU A 316 -20.63 33.97 -5.30
C GLU A 316 -21.39 34.89 -4.32
N HIS A 317 -22.56 35.41 -4.71
CA HIS A 317 -23.29 36.40 -3.93
C HIS A 317 -24.33 35.84 -2.93
N LYS A 318 -24.49 34.52 -2.82
CA LYS A 318 -25.53 33.89 -1.97
C LYS A 318 -25.03 33.28 -0.64
N ASN A 319 -23.76 33.44 -0.30
CA ASN A 319 -23.19 32.89 0.95
C ASN A 319 -23.17 33.85 2.16
N ASP A 320 -23.68 35.08 2.03
CA ASP A 320 -23.75 36.02 3.15
C ASP A 320 -25.22 36.31 3.53
N LEU A 321 -25.85 35.39 4.28
CA LEU A 321 -27.07 35.66 5.06
C LEU A 321 -27.24 34.59 6.15
N SER A 322 -26.35 34.63 7.15
CA SER A 322 -26.65 34.19 8.50
C SER A 322 -26.78 35.45 9.35
N ASP A 323 -28.00 35.75 9.80
CA ASP A 323 -28.35 36.51 11.01
C ASP A 323 -29.77 37.05 10.86
N ILE A 324 -30.78 36.21 11.09
CA ILE A 324 -32.10 36.60 11.59
C ILE A 324 -32.57 35.42 12.45
N ASP A 325 -32.37 35.56 13.76
CA ASP A 325 -33.20 34.96 14.81
C ASP A 325 -33.04 35.87 16.04
N GLU A 326 -34.01 36.76 16.26
CA GLU A 326 -34.53 37.11 17.58
C GLU A 326 -35.77 38.01 17.41
N LEU A 327 -36.94 37.44 17.73
CA LEU A 327 -38.17 38.15 18.06
C LEU A 327 -38.26 38.16 19.59
N ASP A 328 -37.92 39.29 20.19
CA ASP A 328 -38.67 39.99 21.26
C ASP A 328 -38.08 41.38 21.51
#